data_AF-A0A1V9DBZ7-F1
#
_entry.id   AF-A0A1V9DBZ7-F1
#
_cell.length_a   1.000
_cell.length_b   1.000
_cell.length_c   1.000
_cell.angle_alpha   90.00
_cell.angle_beta   90.00
_cell.angle_gamma   90.00
#
_symmetry.space_group_name_H-M   'P 1'
#
loop_
_entity.id
_entity.type
_entity.pdbx_description
1 polymer ?
#
loop_
_entity_poly.entity_id
_entity_poly.type
_entity_poly.pdbx_seq_one_letter_code
_entity_poly.pdbx_strand_id
1 'polypeptide(L)'
;MLDEKIILTNQHCFNTFVSGVSEGDKVFIAFTPALSGKINSVQSIALRDALVNALLSAPAETLETLNKIDSYISQQDRDSDTDRIGSNSVCATLPDPVVYNKPSFLEYAERANKSLKATGQQGAQCLSLVNGVVDEVLNDEKRGRVKWGLRSYSFDETSR
;
A
#
# COMPACT_ATOMS: atom_id res chain seq x y z
N MET A 1 1.70 22.34 -10.50
CA MET A 1 2.36 22.25 -9.17
C MET A 1 1.34 21.59 -8.25
N LEU A 2 1.71 20.49 -7.58
CA LEU A 2 0.81 19.86 -6.60
C LEU A 2 0.64 20.83 -5.43
N ASP A 3 -0.61 21.10 -5.05
CA ASP A 3 -0.96 22.00 -3.95
C ASP A 3 -1.67 21.19 -2.87
N GLU A 4 -1.05 21.14 -1.69
CA GLU A 4 -1.53 20.37 -0.54
C GLU A 4 -2.96 20.77 -0.14
N LYS A 5 -3.24 22.07 -0.05
CA LYS A 5 -4.54 22.57 0.41
C LYS A 5 -5.63 22.20 -0.58
N ILE A 6 -5.35 22.31 -1.87
CA ILE A 6 -6.29 21.91 -2.93
C ILE A 6 -6.54 20.40 -2.85
N ILE A 7 -5.50 19.58 -2.70
CA ILE A 7 -5.64 18.12 -2.61
C ILE A 7 -6.46 17.72 -1.38
N LEU A 8 -6.22 18.33 -0.22
CA LEU A 8 -6.90 17.94 1.02
C LEU A 8 -8.37 18.37 1.09
N THR A 9 -8.76 19.45 0.39
CA THR A 9 -10.10 20.05 0.49
C THR A 9 -11.01 19.77 -0.71
N ASN A 10 -10.45 19.30 -1.83
CA ASN A 10 -11.20 18.97 -3.04
C ASN A 10 -11.16 17.47 -3.33
N GLN A 11 -12.31 16.81 -3.25
CA GLN A 11 -12.43 15.36 -3.47
C GLN A 11 -11.97 14.91 -4.86
N HIS A 12 -12.22 15.69 -5.91
CA HIS A 12 -11.77 15.35 -7.26
C HIS A 12 -10.24 15.39 -7.34
N CYS A 13 -9.62 16.44 -6.80
CA CYS A 13 -8.16 16.55 -6.76
C CYS A 13 -7.53 15.44 -5.91
N PHE A 14 -8.14 15.09 -4.78
CA PHE A 14 -7.71 13.96 -3.96
C PHE A 14 -7.79 12.64 -4.73
N ASN A 15 -8.89 12.38 -5.44
CA ASN A 15 -9.03 11.16 -6.23
C ASN A 15 -8.01 11.09 -7.38
N THR A 16 -7.76 12.19 -8.07
CA THR A 16 -6.70 12.27 -9.10
C THR A 16 -5.32 11.99 -8.49
N PHE A 17 -5.04 12.55 -7.31
CA PHE A 17 -3.80 12.30 -6.59
C PHE A 17 -3.64 10.81 -6.24
N VAL A 18 -4.67 10.20 -5.66
CA VAL A 18 -4.69 8.76 -5.31
C VAL A 18 -4.52 7.87 -6.54
N SER A 19 -5.16 8.19 -7.67
CA SER A 19 -5.00 7.46 -8.94
C SER A 19 -3.54 7.50 -9.40
N GLY A 20 -2.93 8.70 -9.41
CA GLY A 20 -1.53 8.86 -9.80
C GLY A 20 -0.56 8.09 -8.90
N VAL A 21 -0.80 8.08 -7.57
CA VAL A 21 -0.02 7.23 -6.65
C VAL A 21 -0.20 5.75 -7.01
N SER A 22 -1.44 5.28 -7.18
CA SER A 22 -1.75 3.88 -7.49
C SER A 22 -1.15 3.42 -8.83
N GLU A 23 -1.04 4.32 -9.81
CA GLU A 23 -0.47 4.06 -11.13
C GLU A 23 1.07 3.98 -11.11
N GLY A 24 1.72 4.35 -10.01
CA GLY A 24 3.18 4.36 -9.92
C GLY A 24 3.82 5.68 -10.37
N ASP A 25 3.06 6.78 -10.49
CA ASP A 25 3.62 8.06 -10.89
C ASP A 25 4.54 8.62 -9.78
N LYS A 26 5.81 8.80 -10.14
CA LYS A 26 6.87 9.18 -9.21
C LYS A 26 6.64 10.54 -8.56
N VAL A 27 6.00 11.48 -9.27
CA VAL A 27 5.73 12.83 -8.76
C VAL A 27 4.64 12.77 -7.70
N PHE A 28 3.58 12.01 -7.96
CA PHE A 28 2.50 11.81 -7.00
C PHE A 28 2.99 11.04 -5.77
N ILE A 29 3.74 9.94 -5.95
CA ILE A 29 4.34 9.16 -4.85
C ILE A 29 5.25 10.01 -3.98
N ALA A 30 6.12 10.82 -4.59
CA ALA A 30 7.07 11.66 -3.84
C ALA A 30 6.40 12.79 -3.05
N PHE A 31 5.16 13.16 -3.41
CA PHE A 31 4.40 14.21 -2.73
C PHE A 31 3.59 13.70 -1.53
N THR A 32 3.31 12.39 -1.45
CA THR A 32 2.60 11.74 -0.33
C THR A 32 3.06 12.17 1.07
N PRO A 33 4.36 12.32 1.37
CA PRO A 33 4.80 12.77 2.71
C PRO A 33 4.24 14.14 3.12
N ALA A 34 3.98 15.05 2.16
CA ALA A 34 3.42 16.37 2.46
C ALA A 34 2.00 16.31 3.04
N LEU A 35 1.27 15.22 2.76
CA LEU A 35 -0.08 14.98 3.26
C LEU A 35 -0.10 14.26 4.62
N SER A 36 1.03 13.74 5.08
CA SER A 36 1.13 12.98 6.33
C SER A 36 0.78 13.87 7.53
N GLY A 37 -0.05 13.35 8.45
CA GLY A 37 -0.58 14.11 9.59
C GLY A 37 -1.68 15.13 9.26
N LYS A 38 -2.15 15.20 8.01
CA LYS A 38 -3.18 16.16 7.57
C LYS A 38 -4.39 15.51 6.91
N ILE A 39 -4.30 14.22 6.63
CA ILE A 39 -5.36 13.40 6.04
C ILE A 39 -6.28 12.85 7.14
N ASN A 40 -7.55 12.71 6.81
CA ASN A 40 -8.51 11.99 7.65
C ASN A 40 -8.49 10.47 7.36
N SER A 41 -9.23 9.70 8.15
CA SER A 41 -9.31 8.24 8.03
C SER A 41 -9.73 7.70 6.66
N VAL A 42 -10.66 8.37 5.96
CA VAL A 42 -11.08 7.94 4.61
C VAL A 42 -9.95 8.18 3.61
N GLN A 43 -9.29 9.32 3.71
CA GLN A 43 -8.14 9.66 2.87
C GLN A 43 -6.94 8.75 3.15
N SER A 44 -6.68 8.40 4.41
CA SER A 44 -5.57 7.51 4.77
C SER A 44 -5.77 6.08 4.25
N ILE A 45 -7.00 5.55 4.29
CA ILE A 45 -7.32 4.25 3.71
C ILE A 45 -7.10 4.25 2.19
N ALA A 46 -7.65 5.24 1.48
CA ALA A 46 -7.49 5.35 0.03
C ALA A 46 -6.02 5.48 -0.38
N LEU A 47 -5.25 6.28 0.36
CA LEU A 47 -3.83 6.50 0.08
C LEU A 47 -2.97 5.28 0.42
N ARG A 48 -3.29 4.55 1.49
CA ARG A 48 -2.65 3.26 1.80
C ARG A 48 -2.86 2.29 0.64
N ASP A 49 -4.11 2.12 0.19
CA ASP A 49 -4.43 1.16 -0.88
C ASP A 49 -3.74 1.55 -2.20
N ALA A 50 -3.60 2.85 -2.49
CA ALA A 50 -2.81 3.33 -3.62
C ALA A 50 -1.30 3.05 -3.47
N LEU A 51 -0.72 3.25 -2.28
CA LEU A 51 0.69 2.92 -2.01
C LEU A 51 0.96 1.41 -2.09
N VAL A 52 0.00 0.59 -1.69
CA VAL A 52 0.03 -0.87 -1.83
C VAL A 52 0.15 -1.26 -3.31
N ASN A 53 -0.63 -0.63 -4.19
CA ASN A 53 -0.51 -0.82 -5.64
C ASN A 53 0.81 -0.28 -6.19
N ALA A 54 1.25 0.90 -5.72
CA ALA A 54 2.51 1.52 -6.11
C ALA A 54 3.74 0.66 -5.76
N LEU A 55 3.69 -0.15 -4.70
CA LEU A 55 4.74 -1.12 -4.38
C LEU A 55 4.94 -2.15 -5.50
N LEU A 56 3.92 -2.43 -6.32
CA LEU A 56 4.05 -3.37 -7.43
C LEU A 56 4.70 -2.72 -8.66
N SER A 57 4.32 -1.48 -8.97
CA SER A 57 4.71 -0.77 -10.20
C SER A 57 5.95 0.12 -10.06
N ALA A 58 6.12 0.77 -8.90
CA ALA A 58 7.21 1.69 -8.58
C ALA A 58 7.77 1.43 -7.17
N PRO A 59 8.34 0.22 -6.91
CA PRO A 59 8.71 -0.22 -5.57
C PRO A 59 9.78 0.67 -4.92
N ALA A 60 10.79 1.12 -5.67
CA ALA A 60 11.89 1.91 -5.11
C ALA A 60 11.41 3.28 -4.62
N GLU A 61 10.65 3.98 -5.45
CA GLU A 61 10.06 5.28 -5.13
C GLU A 61 9.07 5.16 -3.96
N THR A 62 8.24 4.12 -3.97
CA THR A 62 7.27 3.88 -2.91
C THR A 62 7.97 3.62 -1.57
N LEU A 63 8.99 2.75 -1.54
CA LEU A 63 9.76 2.47 -0.32
C LEU A 63 10.50 3.71 0.20
N GLU A 64 11.05 4.55 -0.69
CA GLU A 64 11.66 5.82 -0.27
C GLU A 64 10.63 6.75 0.39
N THR A 65 9.43 6.87 -0.20
CA THR A 65 8.32 7.63 0.38
C THR A 65 7.88 7.06 1.73
N LEU A 66 7.74 5.75 1.87
CA LEU A 66 7.37 5.11 3.13
C LEU A 66 8.40 5.40 4.24
N ASN A 67 9.70 5.38 3.93
CA ASN A 67 10.74 5.74 4.90
C ASN A 67 10.61 7.19 5.41
N LYS A 68 10.21 8.12 4.53
CA LYS A 68 9.96 9.52 4.91
C LYS A 68 8.73 9.64 5.82
N ILE A 69 7.67 8.90 5.51
CA ILE A 69 6.44 8.83 6.32
C ILE A 69 6.74 8.23 7.70
N ASP A 70 7.47 7.11 7.76
CA ASP A 70 7.85 6.48 9.02
C ASP A 70 8.73 7.38 9.88
N SER A 71 9.64 8.13 9.25
CA SER A 71 10.45 9.12 9.95
C SER A 71 9.57 10.21 10.56
N TYR A 72 8.55 10.68 9.84
CA TYR A 72 7.56 11.63 10.38
C TYR A 72 6.77 11.02 11.54
N ILE A 73 6.24 9.80 11.39
CA ILE A 73 5.52 9.07 12.45
C ILE A 73 6.37 8.95 13.72
N SER A 74 7.65 8.61 13.57
CA SER A 74 8.57 8.43 14.71
C SER A 74 8.84 9.70 15.52
N GLN A 75 8.59 10.88 14.92
CA GLN A 75 8.83 12.19 15.52
C GLN A 75 7.57 12.83 16.12
N GLN A 76 6.40 12.23 15.89
CA GLN A 76 5.11 12.72 16.38
C GLN A 76 4.54 11.75 17.43
N ASP A 77 3.53 12.22 18.18
CA ASP A 77 2.66 11.29 18.90
C ASP A 77 1.97 10.38 17.87
N ARG A 78 1.87 9.09 18.17
CA ARG A 78 1.30 8.12 17.22
C ARG A 78 -0.12 8.53 16.83
N ASP A 79 -0.29 8.77 15.54
CA ASP A 79 -1.56 9.15 14.93
C ASP A 79 -2.06 8.00 14.06
N SER A 80 -3.25 7.48 14.38
CA SER A 80 -3.76 6.26 13.72
C SER A 80 -4.01 6.42 12.22
N ASP A 81 -4.22 7.65 11.73
CA ASP A 81 -4.43 7.93 10.31
C ASP A 81 -3.10 7.98 9.54
N THR A 82 -2.07 8.54 10.16
CA THR A 82 -0.72 8.56 9.59
C THR A 82 -0.08 7.17 9.65
N ASP A 83 -0.28 6.43 10.74
CA ASP A 83 0.22 5.05 10.90
C ASP A 83 -0.32 4.11 9.80
N ARG A 84 -1.52 4.38 9.27
CA ARG A 84 -2.14 3.60 8.17
C ARG A 84 -1.39 3.69 6.85
N ILE A 85 -0.63 4.76 6.62
CA ILE A 85 0.14 4.97 5.39
C ILE A 85 1.66 4.74 5.58
N GLY A 86 2.09 4.37 6.80
CA GLY A 86 3.46 3.96 7.10
C GLY A 86 3.82 2.58 6.56
N SER A 87 5.12 2.24 6.57
CA SER A 87 5.62 1.00 5.94
C SER A 87 5.00 -0.26 6.52
N ASN A 88 4.81 -0.34 7.83
CA ASN A 88 4.21 -1.52 8.46
C ASN A 88 2.79 -1.80 7.94
N SER A 89 1.97 -0.74 7.78
CA SER A 89 0.60 -0.90 7.29
C SER A 89 0.59 -1.21 5.80
N VAL A 90 1.36 -0.48 4.99
CA VAL A 90 1.39 -0.68 3.53
C VAL A 90 2.00 -2.03 3.16
N CYS A 91 3.15 -2.40 3.74
CA CYS A 91 3.83 -3.66 3.41
C CYS A 91 3.14 -4.92 3.94
N ALA A 92 2.33 -4.81 5.00
CA ALA A 92 1.55 -5.94 5.52
C ALA A 92 0.17 -6.06 4.86
N THR A 93 -0.22 -5.12 3.98
CA THR A 93 -1.52 -5.17 3.32
C THR A 93 -1.44 -6.08 2.08
N LEU A 94 -2.21 -7.17 2.12
CA LEU A 94 -2.45 -8.09 1.01
C LEU A 94 -3.96 -8.14 0.69
N PRO A 95 -4.36 -8.64 -0.49
CA PRO A 95 -5.77 -8.86 -0.79
C PRO A 95 -6.45 -9.69 0.30
N ASP A 96 -7.61 -9.23 0.79
CA ASP A 96 -8.35 -9.91 1.84
C ASP A 96 -8.75 -11.34 1.41
N PRO A 97 -8.30 -12.39 2.10
CA PRO A 97 -8.65 -13.78 1.80
C PRO A 97 -10.15 -14.07 1.81
N VAL A 98 -10.96 -13.31 2.55
CA VAL A 98 -12.43 -13.47 2.61
C VAL A 98 -13.10 -12.93 1.35
N VAL A 99 -12.48 -11.96 0.68
CA VAL A 99 -13.01 -11.33 -0.53
C VAL A 99 -12.49 -12.02 -1.78
N TYR A 100 -11.18 -12.28 -1.83
CA TYR A 100 -10.49 -12.77 -3.03
C TYR A 100 -10.21 -14.27 -2.97
N ASN A 101 -10.19 -14.88 -4.15
CA ASN A 101 -9.84 -16.28 -4.29
C ASN A 101 -8.34 -16.51 -4.05
N LYS A 102 -8.00 -17.74 -3.64
CA LYS A 102 -6.62 -18.16 -3.36
C LYS A 102 -5.65 -17.88 -4.52
N PRO A 103 -5.98 -18.19 -5.80
CA PRO A 103 -5.09 -17.88 -6.91
C PRO A 103 -4.70 -16.41 -6.98
N SER A 104 -5.66 -15.50 -6.81
CA SER A 104 -5.42 -14.06 -6.87
C SER A 104 -4.54 -13.57 -5.71
N PHE A 105 -4.78 -14.09 -4.50
CA PHE A 105 -3.94 -13.79 -3.34
C PHE A 105 -2.48 -14.22 -3.58
N LEU A 106 -2.28 -15.44 -4.07
CA LEU A 106 -0.94 -15.97 -4.35
C LEU A 106 -0.25 -15.23 -5.50
N GLU A 107 -0.97 -14.91 -6.56
CA GLU A 107 -0.43 -14.12 -7.68
C GLU A 107 0.00 -12.72 -7.21
N TYR A 108 -0.81 -12.07 -6.38
CA TYR A 108 -0.45 -10.78 -5.79
C TYR A 108 0.83 -10.90 -4.97
N ALA A 109 0.90 -11.91 -4.08
CA ALA A 109 2.06 -12.15 -3.24
C ALA A 109 3.33 -12.42 -4.05
N GLU A 110 3.23 -13.15 -5.16
CA GLU A 110 4.35 -13.41 -6.07
C GLU A 110 4.83 -12.12 -6.75
N ARG A 111 3.91 -11.30 -7.26
CA ARG A 111 4.23 -10.00 -7.87
C ARG A 111 4.91 -9.05 -6.86
N ALA A 112 4.35 -8.94 -5.66
CA ALA A 112 4.93 -8.14 -4.58
C ALA A 112 6.34 -8.63 -4.22
N ASN A 113 6.52 -9.95 -4.06
CA ASN A 113 7.82 -10.55 -3.81
C ASN A 113 8.84 -10.20 -4.90
N LYS A 114 8.45 -10.31 -6.17
CA LYS A 114 9.32 -10.01 -7.31
C LYS A 114 9.73 -8.53 -7.34
N SER A 115 8.76 -7.61 -7.21
CA SER A 115 9.02 -6.17 -7.23
C SER A 115 9.90 -5.74 -6.05
N LEU A 116 9.64 -6.25 -4.85
CA LEU A 116 10.42 -5.92 -3.65
C LEU A 116 11.84 -6.50 -3.72
N LYS A 117 12.02 -7.74 -4.17
CA LYS A 117 13.37 -8.34 -4.34
C LYS A 117 14.24 -7.54 -5.31
N ALA A 118 13.65 -6.96 -6.36
CA ALA A 118 14.38 -6.16 -7.33
C ALA A 118 14.99 -4.88 -6.73
N THR A 119 14.50 -4.41 -5.58
CA THR A 119 15.03 -3.24 -4.86
C THR A 119 16.20 -3.56 -3.91
N GLY A 120 16.60 -4.83 -3.79
CA GLY A 120 17.72 -5.23 -2.93
C GLY A 120 17.46 -4.98 -1.45
N GLN A 121 18.42 -4.38 -0.75
CA GLN A 121 18.31 -4.13 0.70
C GLN A 121 17.15 -3.20 1.06
N GLN A 122 16.79 -2.26 0.19
CA GLN A 122 15.72 -1.30 0.46
C GLN A 122 14.36 -1.99 0.67
N GLY A 123 14.07 -3.04 -0.10
CA GLY A 123 12.81 -3.79 0.01
C GLY A 123 12.84 -4.94 1.01
N ALA A 124 13.97 -5.23 1.66
CA ALA A 124 14.14 -6.43 2.48
C ALA A 124 13.15 -6.50 3.66
N GLN A 125 12.92 -5.38 4.35
CA GLN A 125 11.95 -5.32 5.45
C GLN A 125 10.51 -5.53 4.96
N CYS A 126 10.11 -4.80 3.91
CA CYS A 126 8.79 -4.91 3.31
C CYS A 126 8.52 -6.34 2.80
N LEU A 127 9.54 -6.95 2.18
CA LEU A 127 9.52 -8.34 1.73
C LEU A 127 9.31 -9.33 2.90
N SER A 128 9.96 -9.08 4.04
CA SER A 128 9.77 -9.90 5.25
C SER A 128 8.34 -9.80 5.78
N LEU A 129 7.72 -8.61 5.74
CA LEU A 129 6.34 -8.41 6.16
C LEU A 129 5.36 -9.14 5.23
N VAL A 130 5.50 -8.95 3.92
CA VAL A 130 4.69 -9.65 2.91
C VAL A 130 4.75 -11.16 3.12
N ASN A 131 5.95 -11.72 3.26
CA ASN A 131 6.11 -13.16 3.45
C ASN A 131 5.52 -13.65 4.79
N GLY A 132 5.66 -12.86 5.85
CA GLY A 132 5.04 -13.18 7.15
C GLY A 132 3.51 -13.29 7.07
N VAL A 133 2.86 -12.34 6.38
CA VAL A 133 1.40 -12.37 6.18
C VAL A 133 0.98 -13.55 5.29
N VAL A 134 1.71 -13.83 4.22
CA VAL A 134 1.45 -15.00 3.37
C VAL A 134 1.54 -16.30 4.17
N ASP A 135 2.61 -16.47 4.96
CA ASP A 135 2.80 -17.66 5.79
C ASP A 135 1.70 -17.80 6.84
N GLU A 136 1.27 -16.70 7.46
CA GLU A 136 0.15 -16.69 8.40
C GLU A 136 -1.14 -17.17 7.73
N VAL A 137 -1.52 -16.56 6.59
CA VAL A 137 -2.74 -16.92 5.85
C VAL A 137 -2.70 -18.39 5.41
N LEU A 138 -1.57 -18.88 4.90
CA LEU A 138 -1.44 -20.28 4.46
C LEU A 138 -1.46 -21.26 5.65
N ASN A 139 -0.93 -20.88 6.80
CA ASN A 139 -1.03 -21.70 8.01
C ASN A 139 -2.45 -21.73 8.56
N ASP A 140 -3.17 -20.62 8.47
CA ASP A 140 -4.57 -20.53 8.86
C ASP A 140 -5.48 -21.33 7.92
N GLU A 141 -5.18 -21.34 6.63
CA GLU A 141 -5.83 -22.21 5.66
C GLU A 141 -5.66 -23.69 6.03
N LYS A 142 -4.44 -24.13 6.35
CA LYS A 142 -4.17 -25.52 6.77
C LYS A 142 -4.95 -25.91 8.03
N ARG A 143 -5.25 -24.94 8.89
CA ARG A 143 -6.06 -25.11 10.11
C ARG A 143 -7.56 -24.98 9.87
N GLY A 144 -7.99 -24.77 8.62
CA GLY A 144 -9.40 -24.56 8.26
C GLY A 144 -9.97 -23.21 8.72
N ARG A 145 -9.11 -22.22 9.01
CA ARG A 145 -9.51 -20.89 9.52
C ARG A 145 -9.70 -19.86 8.40
N VAL A 146 -9.22 -20.15 7.19
CA VAL A 146 -9.44 -19.30 6.01
C VAL A 146 -10.56 -19.88 5.17
N LYS A 147 -11.59 -19.07 4.93
CA LYS A 147 -12.59 -19.33 3.90
C LYS A 147 -12.35 -18.37 2.74
N TRP A 148 -11.76 -18.87 1.67
CA TRP A 148 -11.45 -18.08 0.49
C TRP A 148 -12.70 -17.46 -0.13
N GLY A 149 -12.57 -16.21 -0.55
CA GLY A 149 -13.57 -15.53 -1.36
C GLY A 149 -13.62 -16.08 -2.79
N LEU A 150 -14.49 -15.46 -3.59
CA LEU A 150 -14.74 -15.87 -4.98
C LEU A 150 -14.24 -14.84 -6.00
N ARG A 151 -13.92 -13.61 -5.57
CA ARG A 151 -13.49 -12.56 -6.49
C ARG A 151 -12.07 -12.82 -6.98
N SER A 152 -11.82 -12.55 -8.25
CA SER A 152 -10.46 -12.43 -8.76
C SER A 152 -9.95 -11.02 -8.50
N TYR A 153 -8.69 -10.89 -8.13
CA TYR A 153 -8.03 -9.59 -8.02
C TYR A 153 -7.64 -9.15 -9.43
N SER A 154 -8.13 -7.99 -9.87
CA SER A 154 -7.73 -7.42 -11.15
C SER A 154 -6.46 -6.61 -10.97
N PHE A 155 -5.40 -7.00 -11.66
CA PHE A 155 -4.16 -6.21 -11.72
C PHE A 155 -4.24 -5.08 -12.76
N ASP A 156 -5.36 -4.96 -13.49
CA ASP A 156 -5.55 -4.08 -14.65
C ASP A 156 -6.56 -2.93 -14.41
N GLU A 157 -7.04 -2.69 -13.18
CA GLU A 157 -7.99 -1.60 -12.90
C GLU A 157 -7.32 -0.28 -12.45
N THR A 158 -6.30 0.17 -13.19
CA THR A 158 -5.84 1.58 -13.17
C THR A 158 -6.49 2.41 -14.28
N SER A 159 -7.70 2.04 -14.75
CA SER A 159 -8.43 2.80 -15.77
C SER A 159 -9.92 2.46 -15.80
N ARG A 160 -10.71 2.87 -14.80
CA ARG A 160 -12.16 3.16 -14.96
C ARG A 160 -12.62 4.27 -14.04
#